data_AF-A0A5S4F2W8-F1
#
_entry.id   AF-A0A5S4F2W8-F1
#
_cell.length_a   1.000
_cell.length_b   1.000
_cell.length_c   1.000
_cell.angle_alpha   90.00
_cell.angle_beta   90.00
_cell.angle_gamma   90.00
#
_symmetry.space_group_name_H-M   'P 1'
#
loop_
_entity.id
_entity.type
_entity.pdbx_description
1 polymer ?
#
loop_
_entity_poly.entity_id
_entity_poly.type
_entity_poly.pdbx_seq_one_letter_code
_entity_poly.pdbx_strand_id
1 'polypeptide(L)'
;MSRALVDESSGKHTDLLARALRTTAGILLDRGKATEALPLAQEAVALARATGGGPLVISLHCLAAAYEALHRYSEAAELLAEADQIPPPD
;
A
#
# COMPACT_ATOMS: atom_id res chain seq x y z
N MET A 1 -11.12 10.38 -28.32
CA MET A 1 -11.89 10.09 -27.09
C MET A 1 -11.59 8.70 -26.48
N SER A 2 -11.03 7.74 -27.21
CA SER A 2 -10.88 6.34 -26.74
C SER A 2 -9.66 6.03 -25.87
N ARG A 3 -8.56 6.81 -25.92
CA ARG A 3 -7.36 6.56 -25.10
C ARG A 3 -7.52 6.93 -23.62
N ALA A 4 -8.34 7.93 -23.30
CA ALA A 4 -8.56 8.37 -21.92
C ALA A 4 -9.35 7.36 -21.08
N LEU A 5 -10.30 6.64 -21.69
CA LEU A 5 -11.10 5.61 -21.00
C LEU A 5 -10.29 4.36 -20.62
N VAL A 6 -9.29 4.00 -21.43
CA VAL A 6 -8.42 2.84 -21.16
C VAL A 6 -7.46 3.15 -20.00
N ASP A 7 -6.87 4.35 -19.99
CA ASP A 7 -6.00 4.80 -18.90
C ASP A 7 -6.76 4.90 -17.57
N GLU A 8 -7.96 5.50 -17.59
CA GLU A 8 -8.77 5.70 -16.39
C GLU A 8 -9.37 4.39 -15.84
N SER A 9 -9.75 3.45 -16.71
CA SER A 9 -10.29 2.15 -16.28
C SER A 9 -9.20 1.24 -15.71
N SER A 10 -7.98 1.33 -16.25
CA SER A 10 -6.84 0.56 -15.78
C SER A 10 -6.39 1.03 -14.39
N GLY A 11 -6.29 2.34 -14.16
CA GLY A 11 -5.94 2.90 -12.84
C GLY A 11 -6.95 2.54 -11.75
N LYS A 12 -8.25 2.62 -12.06
CA LYS A 12 -9.34 2.26 -11.12
C LYS A 12 -9.30 0.79 -10.70
N HIS A 13 -8.98 -0.11 -11.63
CA HIS A 13 -8.86 -1.54 -11.30
C HIS A 13 -7.65 -1.78 -10.38
N THR A 14 -6.51 -1.16 -10.67
CA THR A 14 -5.29 -1.23 -9.87
C THR A 14 -5.50 -0.69 -8.46
N ASP A 15 -6.22 0.43 -8.30
CA ASP A 15 -6.53 1.01 -6.98
C ASP A 15 -7.44 0.11 -6.14
N LEU A 16 -8.45 -0.50 -6.77
CA LEU A 16 -9.34 -1.44 -6.07
C LEU A 16 -8.57 -2.68 -5.61
N LEU A 17 -7.68 -3.21 -6.45
CA LEU A 17 -6.84 -4.34 -6.08
C LEU A 17 -5.87 -4.00 -4.93
N ALA A 18 -5.19 -2.85 -5.01
CA ALA A 18 -4.32 -2.35 -3.94
C ALA A 18 -5.07 -2.21 -2.61
N ARG A 19 -6.30 -1.66 -2.66
CA ARG A 19 -7.17 -1.55 -1.47
C ARG A 19 -7.56 -2.91 -0.90
N ALA A 20 -7.89 -3.89 -1.75
CA ALA A 20 -8.27 -5.23 -1.30
C ALA A 20 -7.10 -5.95 -0.64
N LEU A 21 -5.91 -5.90 -1.25
CA LEU A 21 -4.69 -6.48 -0.71
C LEU A 21 -4.31 -5.85 0.64
N ARG A 22 -4.31 -4.51 0.71
CA ARG A 22 -4.06 -3.77 1.95
C ARG A 22 -5.04 -4.13 3.05
N THR A 23 -6.33 -4.23 2.74
CA THR A 23 -7.36 -4.61 3.72
C THR A 23 -7.11 -6.02 4.25
N THR A 24 -6.74 -6.95 3.36
CA THR A 24 -6.41 -8.33 3.72
C THR A 24 -5.15 -8.39 4.59
N ALA A 25 -4.11 -7.62 4.25
CA ALA A 25 -2.91 -7.49 5.06
C ALA A 25 -3.23 -6.98 6.47
N GLY A 26 -4.06 -5.94 6.60
CA GLY A 26 -4.53 -5.44 7.90
C GLY A 26 -5.23 -6.52 8.74
N ILE A 27 -6.15 -7.27 8.14
CA ILE A 27 -6.84 -8.38 8.82
C ILE A 27 -5.85 -9.46 9.28
N LEU A 28 -4.81 -9.74 8.51
CA LEU A 28 -3.77 -10.71 8.89
C LEU A 28 -2.91 -10.17 10.04
N LEU A 29 -2.58 -8.88 10.05
CA LEU A 29 -1.86 -8.24 11.15
C LEU A 29 -2.66 -8.30 12.45
N ASP A 30 -3.96 -8.02 12.42
CA ASP A 30 -4.85 -8.13 13.57
C ASP A 30 -4.90 -9.57 14.13
N ARG A 31 -4.62 -10.56 13.29
CA ARG A 31 -4.54 -11.99 13.67
C ARG A 31 -3.13 -12.44 14.05
N GLY A 32 -2.15 -11.52 14.11
CA GLY A 32 -0.75 -11.83 14.40
C GLY A 32 -0.02 -12.56 13.26
N LYS A 33 -0.60 -12.62 12.06
CA LYS A 33 -0.04 -13.31 10.89
C LYS A 33 0.79 -12.35 10.02
N ALA A 34 1.78 -11.69 10.64
CA ALA A 34 2.57 -10.66 9.97
C ALA A 34 3.40 -11.19 8.79
N THR A 35 3.87 -12.44 8.84
CA THR A 35 4.57 -13.10 7.73
C THR A 35 3.68 -13.30 6.49
N GLU A 36 2.39 -13.58 6.68
CA GLU A 36 1.40 -13.69 5.59
C GLU A 36 0.95 -12.30 5.10
N ALA A 37 0.93 -11.31 5.98
CA ALA A 37 0.55 -9.93 5.65
C ALA A 37 1.60 -9.21 4.80
N LEU A 38 2.89 -9.45 5.07
CA LEU A 38 4.01 -8.78 4.42
C LEU A 38 3.94 -8.79 2.88
N PRO A 39 3.83 -9.95 2.19
CA PRO A 39 3.77 -9.98 0.73
C PRO A 39 2.55 -9.24 0.16
N LEU A 40 1.40 -9.30 0.85
CA LEU A 40 0.19 -8.58 0.44
C LEU A 40 0.35 -7.07 0.56
N ALA A 41 1.00 -6.60 1.64
CA ALA A 41 1.29 -5.19 1.82
C ALA A 41 2.33 -4.69 0.79
N GLN A 42 3.33 -5.50 0.45
CA GLN A 42 4.30 -5.18 -0.61
C GLN A 42 3.63 -5.04 -1.98
N GLU A 43 2.74 -5.98 -2.32
CA GLU A 43 1.98 -5.93 -3.58
C GLU A 43 1.03 -4.72 -3.61
N ALA A 44 0.37 -4.41 -2.49
CA ALA A 44 -0.48 -3.22 -2.38
C ALA A 44 0.31 -1.92 -2.60
N VAL A 45 1.54 -1.82 -2.08
CA VAL A 45 2.42 -0.68 -2.35
C VAL A 45 2.79 -0.64 -3.84
N ALA A 46 3.23 -1.76 -4.42
CA ALA A 46 3.63 -1.81 -5.83
C ALA A 46 2.51 -1.35 -6.78
N LEU A 47 1.27 -1.75 -6.51
CA LEU A 47 0.10 -1.30 -7.26
C LEU A 47 -0.21 0.18 -7.02
N ALA A 48 -0.16 0.63 -5.77
CA ALA A 48 -0.43 2.03 -5.42
C ALA A 48 0.67 3.00 -5.91
N ARG A 49 1.87 2.53 -6.27
CA ARG A 49 2.89 3.35 -6.94
C ARG A 49 2.43 3.85 -8.30
N ALA A 50 1.55 3.11 -8.98
CA ALA A 50 1.04 3.51 -10.29
C ALA A 50 0.11 4.73 -10.20
N THR A 51 -0.59 4.91 -9.07
CA THR A 51 -1.55 6.00 -8.87
C THR A 51 -1.01 7.11 -7.94
N GLY A 52 -0.10 6.77 -7.03
CA GLY A 52 0.57 7.72 -6.14
C GLY A 52 -0.36 8.32 -5.09
N GLY A 53 0.09 9.39 -4.44
CA GLY A 53 -0.71 10.18 -3.49
C GLY A 53 -1.26 9.38 -2.31
N GLY A 54 -2.50 9.67 -1.92
CA GLY A 54 -3.18 9.07 -0.77
C GLY A 54 -3.21 7.53 -0.76
N PRO A 55 -3.59 6.85 -1.86
CA PRO A 55 -3.53 5.39 -1.95
C PRO A 55 -2.16 4.82 -1.61
N LEU A 56 -1.09 5.47 -2.08
CA LEU A 56 0.28 5.04 -1.82
C LEU A 56 0.67 5.24 -0.34
N VAL A 57 0.36 6.39 0.25
CA VAL A 57 0.61 6.68 1.68
C VAL A 57 -0.02 5.61 2.57
N ILE A 58 -1.29 5.27 2.34
CA ILE A 58 -2.00 4.28 3.16
C ILE A 58 -1.41 2.87 2.98
N SER A 59 -0.97 2.52 1.77
CA SER A 59 -0.29 1.24 1.52
C SER A 59 1.09 1.17 2.19
N LEU A 60 1.88 2.25 2.17
CA LEU A 60 3.17 2.33 2.84
C LEU A 60 3.04 2.15 4.36
N HIS A 61 2.04 2.79 4.98
CA HIS A 61 1.75 2.59 6.41
C HIS A 61 1.37 1.15 6.74
N CYS A 62 0.60 0.48 5.87
CA CYS A 62 0.25 -0.92 6.08
C CYS A 62 1.48 -1.84 5.98
N LEU A 63 2.39 -1.55 5.06
CA LEU A 63 3.65 -2.28 4.93
C LEU A 63 4.58 -2.02 6.14
N ALA A 64 4.67 -0.78 6.61
CA ALA A 64 5.41 -0.44 7.82
C ALA A 64 4.89 -1.22 9.03
N ALA A 65 3.57 -1.28 9.23
CA ALA A 65 2.95 -2.06 10.30
C ALA A 65 3.29 -3.56 10.21
N ALA A 66 3.38 -4.12 8.99
CA ALA A 66 3.81 -5.50 8.80
C ALA A 66 5.28 -5.71 9.19
N TYR A 67 6.17 -4.77 8.87
CA TYR A 67 7.56 -4.82 9.30
C TYR A 67 7.71 -4.67 10.83
N GLU A 68 6.96 -3.77 11.46
CA GLU A 68 6.97 -3.60 12.92
C GLU A 68 6.53 -4.88 13.65
N ALA A 69 5.47 -5.54 13.15
CA ALA A 69 5.01 -6.81 13.70
C ALA A 69 6.01 -7.96 13.52
N LEU A 70 7.00 -7.80 12.64
CA LEU A 70 8.14 -8.71 12.45
C LEU A 70 9.42 -8.24 13.16
N HIS A 71 9.33 -7.20 14.00
CA HIS A 71 10.46 -6.56 14.68
C HIS A 71 11.52 -5.95 13.74
N ARG A 72 11.12 -5.58 12.51
CA ARG A 72 11.99 -5.00 11.47
C ARG A 72 11.81 -3.48 11.42
N TYR A 73 12.13 -2.82 12.55
CA TYR A 73 11.83 -1.40 12.77
C TYR A 73 12.54 -0.45 11.81
N SER A 74 13.75 -0.77 11.35
CA SER A 74 14.48 0.08 10.40
C SER A 74 13.74 0.20 9.06
N GLU A 75 13.24 -0.91 8.54
CA GLU A 75 12.49 -0.93 7.28
C GLU A 75 11.13 -0.24 7.41
N ALA A 76 10.47 -0.40 8.56
CA ALA A 76 9.25 0.34 8.85
C ALA A 76 9.50 1.87 8.86
N ALA A 77 10.58 2.32 9.51
CA ALA A 77 10.93 3.74 9.57
C ALA A 77 11.23 4.34 8.20
N GLU A 78 11.93 3.61 7.32
CA GLU A 78 12.18 4.03 5.94
C GLU A 78 10.88 4.24 5.15
N LEU A 79 9.90 3.34 5.32
CA LEU A 79 8.60 3.44 4.67
C LEU A 79 7.74 4.60 5.19
N LEU A 80 7.79 4.85 6.50
CA LEU A 80 7.10 6.01 7.09
C LEU A 80 7.72 7.32 6.61
N ALA A 81 9.05 7.41 6.57
CA ALA A 81 9.76 8.57 6.04
C ALA A 81 9.42 8.81 4.56
N GLU A 82 9.25 7.75 3.78
CA GLU A 82 8.78 7.86 2.41
C GLU A 82 7.32 8.34 2.33
N ALA A 83 6.43 7.84 3.18
CA ALA A 83 5.04 8.26 3.23
C ALA A 83 4.91 9.75 3.57
N ASP A 84 5.73 10.25 4.50
CA ASP A 84 5.76 11.67 4.91
C ASP A 84 6.25 12.60 3.80
N GLN A 85 7.05 12.09 2.85
CA GLN A 85 7.51 12.86 1.69
C GLN A 85 6.42 12.99 0.61
N ILE A 86 5.35 12.21 0.69
CA ILE A 86 4.24 12.26 -0.25
C ILE A 86 3.23 13.29 0.26
N PRO A 87 3.05 14.44 -0.42
CA PRO A 87 2.13 15.46 0.04
C PRO A 87 0.68 14.94 0.03
N PRO A 88 -0.15 15.33 1.01
CA PRO A 88 -1.57 15.04 0.96
C PRO A 88 -2.19 15.70 -0.28
N PRO A 89 -3.24 15.10 -0.88
CA PRO A 89 -3.96 15.75 -1.97
C PRO A 89 -4.59 17.06 -1.46
N ASP A 90 -4.39 18.15 -2.22
CA ASP A 90 -5.06 19.46 -2.02
C ASP A 90 -6.60 19.35 -2.06
#